data_AF-A0A073CIH6-F1
#
_entry.id   AF-A0A073CIH6-F1
#
_cell.length_a   1.000
_cell.length_b   1.000
_cell.length_c   1.000
_cell.angle_alpha   90.00
_cell.angle_beta   90.00
_cell.angle_gamma   90.00
#
_symmetry.space_group_name_H-M   'P 1'
#
loop_
_entity.id
_entity.type
_entity.pdbx_description
1 polymer ?
#
loop_
_entity_poly.entity_id
_entity_poly.type
_entity_poly.pdbx_seq_one_letter_code
_entity_poly.pdbx_strand_id
1 'polypeptide(L)'
;MWSEVQRKRLAVEKQILQKYFPAINWINPADSSDTRIEGEVKTNVGNKYKLRVYVPSDFPNSRPDMVVLSPYPLKGYRGQDMKEHGTSSSMHTLDPRDGYLKICHYRDWLPNLTLYKVVLKGRIWLEALEAHRRTGQPLDHFLSHM
;
A
#
# COMPACT_ATOMS: atom_id res chain seq x y z
N MET A 1 2.62 22.22 -7.20
CA MET A 1 3.98 21.85 -7.67
C MET A 1 4.86 21.52 -6.48
N TRP A 2 5.79 20.58 -6.61
CA TRP A 2 6.72 20.18 -5.55
C TRP A 2 7.78 21.25 -5.24
N SER A 3 8.10 21.45 -3.96
CA SER A 3 9.25 22.26 -3.53
C SER A 3 10.57 21.60 -3.92
N GLU A 4 11.67 22.35 -3.91
CA GLU A 4 12.99 21.80 -4.25
C GLU A 4 13.40 20.64 -3.33
N VAL A 5 13.16 20.77 -2.03
CA VAL A 5 13.44 19.72 -1.04
C VAL A 5 12.61 18.47 -1.32
N GLN A 6 11.33 18.64 -1.65
CA GLN A 6 10.46 17.52 -2.01
C GLN A 6 10.91 16.84 -3.31
N ARG A 7 11.33 17.61 -4.32
CA ARG A 7 11.87 17.03 -5.57
C ARG A 7 13.10 16.17 -5.31
N LYS A 8 14.05 16.66 -4.48
CA LYS A 8 15.22 15.87 -4.08
C LYS A 8 14.81 14.59 -3.34
N ARG A 9 13.85 14.70 -2.42
CA ARG A 9 13.32 13.54 -1.70
C ARG A 9 12.68 12.51 -2.64
N LEU A 10 11.80 12.93 -3.54
CA LEU A 10 11.11 12.04 -4.49
C LEU A 10 12.08 11.40 -5.49
N ALA A 11 13.17 12.09 -5.87
CA ALA A 11 14.22 11.51 -6.71
C ALA A 11 14.92 10.33 -6.00
N VAL A 12 15.20 10.45 -4.70
CA VAL A 12 15.75 9.35 -3.89
C VAL A 12 14.75 8.21 -3.76
N GLU A 13 13.47 8.52 -3.49
CA GLU A 13 12.40 7.49 -3.44
C GLU A 13 12.30 6.71 -4.75
N LYS A 14 12.40 7.40 -5.88
CA LYS A 14 12.39 6.77 -7.21
C LYS A 14 13.54 5.79 -7.38
N GLN A 15 14.76 6.16 -6.99
CA GLN A 15 15.93 5.28 -7.06
C GLN A 15 15.77 4.04 -6.17
N ILE A 16 15.28 4.20 -4.94
CA ILE A 16 15.05 3.09 -4.01
C ILE A 16 13.98 2.15 -4.56
N LEU A 17 12.85 2.69 -5.02
CA LEU A 17 11.75 1.88 -5.59
C LEU A 17 12.20 1.12 -6.83
N GLN A 18 12.93 1.75 -7.75
CA GLN A 18 13.44 1.09 -8.95
C GLN A 18 14.34 -0.11 -8.63
N LYS A 19 15.13 -0.03 -7.55
CA LYS A 19 16.00 -1.12 -7.10
C LYS A 19 15.23 -2.33 -6.56
N TYR A 20 14.19 -2.10 -5.74
CA TYR A 20 13.53 -3.18 -5.01
C TYR A 20 12.17 -3.61 -5.58
N PHE A 21 11.50 -2.72 -6.30
CA PHE A 21 10.20 -2.94 -6.93
C PHE A 21 10.19 -2.34 -8.35
N PRO A 22 10.99 -2.90 -9.30
CA PRO A 22 11.14 -2.33 -10.65
C PRO A 22 9.83 -2.33 -11.46
N ALA A 23 8.83 -3.13 -11.08
CA ALA A 23 7.51 -3.14 -11.70
C ALA A 23 6.62 -1.96 -11.28
N ILE A 24 7.08 -1.09 -10.37
CA ILE A 24 6.35 0.09 -9.91
C ILE A 24 6.66 1.29 -10.78
N ASN A 25 5.60 1.89 -11.30
CA ASN A 25 5.62 3.08 -12.14
C ASN A 25 5.12 4.31 -11.38
N TRP A 26 5.66 5.46 -11.71
CA TRP A 26 5.19 6.75 -11.24
C TRP A 26 4.13 7.31 -12.19
N ILE A 27 3.03 7.79 -11.65
CA ILE A 27 1.94 8.43 -12.38
C ILE A 27 1.85 9.87 -11.89
N ASN A 28 1.77 10.81 -12.84
CA ASN A 28 1.72 12.25 -12.59
C ASN A 28 2.81 12.78 -11.63
N PRO A 29 4.10 12.38 -11.78
CA PRO A 29 5.14 12.66 -10.79
C PRO A 29 5.45 14.15 -10.54
N ALA A 30 5.04 15.05 -11.45
CA ALA A 30 5.23 16.49 -11.31
C ALA A 30 4.05 17.19 -10.60
N ASP A 31 2.90 16.52 -10.53
CA ASP A 31 1.67 17.06 -9.95
C ASP A 31 1.60 16.69 -8.47
N SER A 32 1.88 17.66 -7.60
CA SER A 32 1.85 17.45 -6.15
C SER A 32 0.46 17.09 -5.60
N SER A 33 -0.61 17.34 -6.35
CA SER A 33 -1.99 16.98 -5.94
C SER A 33 -2.44 15.60 -6.43
N ASP A 34 -1.80 15.02 -7.45
CA ASP A 34 -2.22 13.73 -8.03
C ASP A 34 -1.04 12.76 -8.29
N THR A 35 0.09 12.95 -7.62
CA THR A 35 1.22 12.00 -7.73
C THR A 35 0.85 10.67 -7.06
N ARG A 36 1.05 9.58 -7.79
CA ARG A 36 0.88 8.20 -7.27
C ARG A 36 1.92 7.27 -7.84
N ILE A 37 2.19 6.19 -7.12
CA ILE A 37 2.96 5.05 -7.64
C ILE A 37 2.05 3.84 -7.75
N GLU A 38 2.23 3.03 -8.79
CA GLU A 38 1.44 1.84 -9.05
C GLU A 38 2.31 0.70 -9.56
N GLY A 39 2.06 -0.52 -9.10
CA GLY A 39 2.70 -1.68 -9.72
C GLY A 39 2.25 -3.00 -9.15
N GLU A 40 2.69 -4.06 -9.84
CA GLU A 40 2.43 -5.43 -9.44
C GLU A 40 3.40 -5.87 -8.34
N VAL A 41 2.87 -6.52 -7.32
CA VAL A 41 3.63 -7.27 -6.31
C VAL A 41 3.15 -8.72 -6.31
N LYS A 42 4.09 -9.63 -6.05
CA LYS A 42 3.83 -11.07 -6.01
C LYS A 42 4.00 -11.60 -4.59
N THR A 43 3.03 -12.37 -4.12
CA THR A 43 3.12 -13.07 -2.83
C THR A 43 4.03 -14.30 -2.95
N ASN A 44 4.43 -14.88 -1.83
CA ASN A 44 5.29 -16.07 -1.80
C ASN A 44 4.63 -17.29 -2.48
N VAL A 45 3.30 -17.41 -2.39
CA VAL A 45 2.51 -18.45 -3.08
C VAL A 45 2.29 -18.16 -4.56
N GLY A 46 2.74 -17.00 -5.03
CA GLY A 46 2.81 -16.65 -6.43
C GLY A 46 1.63 -15.87 -7.00
N ASN A 47 0.63 -15.54 -6.17
CA ASN A 47 -0.47 -14.67 -6.56
C ASN A 47 0.02 -13.24 -6.79
N LYS A 48 -0.58 -12.58 -7.76
CA LYS A 48 -0.21 -11.23 -8.20
C LYS A 48 -1.27 -10.23 -7.79
N TYR A 49 -0.82 -9.08 -7.30
CA TYR A 49 -1.67 -7.99 -6.85
C TYR A 49 -1.14 -6.69 -7.41
N LYS A 50 -2.04 -5.76 -7.76
CA LYS A 50 -1.64 -4.40 -8.13
C LYS A 50 -1.91 -3.47 -6.95
N LEU A 51 -0.86 -2.83 -6.44
CA LEU A 51 -0.95 -1.81 -5.40
C LEU A 51 -0.88 -0.41 -6.02
N ARG A 52 -1.56 0.54 -5.38
CA ARG A 52 -1.38 1.98 -5.62
C ARG A 52 -1.07 2.67 -4.31
N VAL A 53 -0.07 3.55 -4.32
CA VAL A 53 0.23 4.46 -3.21
C VAL A 53 0.03 5.90 -3.69
N TYR A 54 -0.81 6.65 -2.99
CA TYR A 54 -1.06 8.06 -3.24
C TYR A 54 -0.06 8.88 -2.43
N VAL A 55 0.76 9.67 -3.12
CA VAL A 55 1.79 10.51 -2.47
C VAL A 55 1.14 11.84 -2.09
N PRO A 56 1.10 12.20 -0.80
CA PRO A 56 0.44 13.43 -0.36
C PRO A 56 1.25 14.66 -0.77
N SER A 57 0.58 15.79 -0.97
CA SER A 57 1.18 17.04 -1.49
C SER A 57 2.26 17.65 -0.57
N ASP A 58 2.24 17.28 0.71
CA ASP A 58 3.21 17.68 1.73
C ASP A 58 4.22 16.57 2.05
N PHE A 59 4.28 15.49 1.26
CA PHE A 59 5.25 14.40 1.44
C PHE A 59 6.67 14.98 1.60
N PRO A 60 7.48 14.54 2.58
CA PRO A 60 7.28 13.37 3.44
C PRO A 60 6.57 13.64 4.78
N ASN A 61 5.93 14.80 4.97
CA ASN A 61 5.36 15.15 6.28
C ASN A 61 4.09 14.36 6.61
N SER A 62 3.22 14.11 5.62
CA SER A 62 2.07 13.23 5.80
C SER A 62 2.30 11.82 5.29
N ARG A 63 1.56 10.89 5.90
CA ARG A 63 1.54 9.47 5.56
C ARG A 63 0.84 9.26 4.20
N PRO A 64 1.47 8.54 3.26
CA PRO A 64 0.80 8.10 2.02
C PRO A 64 -0.35 7.13 2.29
N ASP A 65 -1.36 7.16 1.42
CA ASP A 65 -2.41 6.14 1.40
C ASP A 65 -2.04 5.02 0.44
N MET A 66 -2.39 3.78 0.80
CA MET A 66 -2.15 2.61 -0.05
C MET A 66 -3.44 1.81 -0.23
N VAL A 67 -3.71 1.42 -1.47
CA VAL A 67 -4.89 0.63 -1.85
C VAL A 67 -4.51 -0.58 -2.70
N VAL A 68 -5.39 -1.58 -2.72
CA VAL A 68 -5.32 -2.72 -3.66
C VAL A 68 -6.21 -2.43 -4.87
N LEU A 69 -5.60 -2.30 -6.05
CA LEU A 69 -6.29 -2.07 -7.32
C LEU A 69 -6.78 -3.37 -7.97
N SER A 70 -6.02 -4.45 -7.83
CA SER A 70 -6.33 -5.74 -8.46
C SER A 70 -5.84 -6.90 -7.58
N PRO A 71 -6.61 -8.00 -7.48
CA PRO A 71 -7.93 -8.22 -8.09
C PRO A 71 -9.03 -7.35 -7.45
N TYR A 72 -10.07 -7.07 -8.23
CA TYR A 72 -11.25 -6.31 -7.79
C TYR A 72 -12.54 -7.05 -8.19
N PRO A 73 -13.42 -7.43 -7.24
CA PRO A 73 -13.29 -7.23 -5.79
C PRO A 73 -12.14 -8.06 -5.18
N LEU A 74 -11.54 -7.55 -4.10
CA LEU A 74 -10.51 -8.28 -3.38
C LEU A 74 -11.17 -9.27 -2.42
N LYS A 75 -11.02 -10.56 -2.70
CA LYS A 75 -11.66 -11.61 -1.90
C LYS A 75 -10.84 -12.03 -0.69
N GLY A 76 -11.50 -12.31 0.42
CA GLY A 76 -10.96 -12.90 1.65
C GLY A 76 -11.39 -14.36 1.83
N TYR A 77 -11.47 -14.81 3.08
CA TYR A 77 -11.94 -16.15 3.43
C TYR A 77 -13.35 -16.41 2.89
N ARG A 78 -13.59 -17.62 2.37
CA ARG A 78 -14.86 -18.05 1.75
C ARG A 78 -15.39 -17.12 0.64
N GLY A 79 -14.52 -16.33 0.01
CA GLY A 79 -14.91 -15.44 -1.09
C GLY A 79 -15.59 -14.14 -0.67
N GLN A 80 -15.58 -13.81 0.63
CA GLN A 80 -16.09 -12.53 1.14
C GLN A 80 -15.35 -11.36 0.50
N ASP A 81 -16.02 -10.26 0.15
CA ASP A 81 -15.32 -9.05 -0.26
C ASP A 81 -14.65 -8.41 0.96
N MET A 82 -13.34 -8.19 0.88
CA MET A 82 -12.57 -7.57 1.96
C MET A 82 -13.08 -6.18 2.34
N LYS A 83 -13.77 -5.47 1.44
CA LYS A 83 -14.38 -4.17 1.75
C LYS A 83 -15.54 -4.27 2.73
N GLU A 84 -16.18 -5.43 2.88
CA GLU A 84 -17.28 -5.62 3.84
C GLU A 84 -16.81 -5.50 5.29
N HIS A 85 -15.51 -5.63 5.56
CA HIS A 85 -14.94 -5.41 6.89
C HIS A 85 -14.85 -3.93 7.28
N GLY A 86 -15.00 -2.98 6.34
CA GLY A 86 -14.86 -1.55 6.59
C GLY A 86 -13.50 -1.17 7.18
N THR A 87 -13.47 -0.13 8.02
CA THR A 87 -12.30 0.18 8.86
C THR A 87 -12.20 -0.84 9.99
N SER A 88 -11.15 -1.65 9.98
CA SER A 88 -10.97 -2.73 10.94
C SER A 88 -9.51 -2.87 11.36
N SER A 89 -9.29 -2.81 12.68
CA SER A 89 -7.96 -3.04 13.26
C SER A 89 -7.49 -4.47 13.03
N SER A 90 -8.38 -5.47 13.15
CA SER A 90 -8.00 -6.89 13.01
C SER A 90 -7.72 -7.29 11.56
N MET A 91 -8.35 -6.60 10.60
CA MET A 91 -8.10 -6.82 9.17
C MET A 91 -7.04 -5.85 8.60
N HIS A 92 -6.54 -4.91 9.42
CA HIS A 92 -5.63 -3.85 8.97
C HIS A 92 -6.17 -3.08 7.75
N THR A 93 -7.46 -2.79 7.75
CA THR A 93 -8.16 -2.04 6.69
C THR A 93 -8.58 -0.67 7.20
N LEU A 94 -8.65 0.30 6.29
CA LEU A 94 -9.13 1.66 6.53
C LEU A 94 -10.27 1.98 5.57
N ASP A 95 -10.92 3.12 5.77
CA ASP A 95 -11.99 3.59 4.89
C ASP A 95 -11.52 3.60 3.43
N PRO A 96 -12.33 3.04 2.49
CA PRO A 96 -11.95 2.92 1.10
C PRO A 96 -11.55 4.26 0.47
N ARG A 97 -10.55 4.23 -0.42
CA ARG A 97 -10.15 5.38 -1.23
C ARG A 97 -10.42 5.07 -2.69
N ASP A 98 -11.16 5.95 -3.35
CA ASP A 98 -11.61 5.81 -4.75
C ASP A 98 -12.32 4.45 -5.03
N GLY A 99 -13.05 3.93 -4.03
CA GLY A 99 -13.76 2.64 -4.12
C GLY A 99 -12.90 1.40 -3.91
N TYR A 100 -11.58 1.56 -3.76
CA TYR A 100 -10.62 0.47 -3.51
C TYR A 100 -10.38 0.25 -2.02
N LEU A 101 -10.07 -0.99 -1.64
CA LEU A 101 -9.71 -1.33 -0.26
C LEU A 101 -8.41 -0.61 0.13
N LYS A 102 -8.47 0.19 1.19
CA LYS A 102 -7.31 0.88 1.75
C LYS A 102 -6.67 0.03 2.86
N ILE A 103 -5.35 -0.12 2.80
CA ILE A 103 -4.55 -0.89 3.75
C ILE A 103 -3.96 0.04 4.82
N CYS A 104 -4.04 -0.35 6.08
CA CYS A 104 -3.30 0.27 7.18
C CYS A 104 -1.86 -0.25 7.22
N HIS A 105 -0.86 0.65 7.27
CA HIS A 105 0.57 0.27 7.18
C HIS A 105 1.49 0.88 8.24
N TYR A 106 1.24 2.12 8.67
CA TYR A 106 1.94 2.80 9.77
C TYR A 106 0.95 3.57 10.62
N ARG A 107 0.84 3.29 11.92
CA ARG A 107 0.11 4.16 12.85
C ARG A 107 0.85 5.49 13.02
N ASP A 108 2.12 5.40 13.38
CA ASP A 108 3.02 6.54 13.60
C ASP A 108 3.88 6.75 12.35
N TRP A 109 3.61 7.83 11.63
CA TRP A 109 4.36 8.19 10.43
C TRP A 109 5.53 9.12 10.79
N LEU A 110 6.72 8.76 10.31
CA LEU A 110 7.92 9.59 10.43
C LEU A 110 8.39 9.99 9.04
N PRO A 111 8.79 11.26 8.82
CA PRO A 111 9.23 11.73 7.50
C PRO A 111 10.42 10.98 6.91
N ASN A 112 11.21 10.25 7.71
CA ASN A 112 12.33 9.43 7.22
C ASN A 112 11.90 8.05 6.66
N LEU A 113 10.62 7.67 6.77
CA LEU A 113 10.08 6.44 6.17
C LEU A 113 9.91 6.61 4.66
N THR A 114 10.26 5.58 3.90
CA THR A 114 10.31 5.60 2.43
C THR A 114 9.06 5.00 1.80
N LEU A 115 8.77 5.36 0.55
CA LEU A 115 7.70 4.74 -0.25
C LEU A 115 7.98 3.24 -0.48
N TYR A 116 9.26 2.85 -0.55
CA TYR A 116 9.66 1.44 -0.54
C TYR A 116 9.12 0.69 0.69
N LYS A 117 9.25 1.28 1.90
CA LYS A 117 8.74 0.67 3.12
C LYS A 117 7.21 0.56 3.12
N VAL A 118 6.52 1.56 2.56
CA VAL A 118 5.05 1.52 2.38
C VAL A 118 4.65 0.35 1.47
N VAL A 119 5.27 0.21 0.30
CA VAL A 119 5.00 -0.91 -0.62
C VAL A 119 5.34 -2.25 0.02
N LEU A 120 6.47 -2.34 0.75
CA LEU A 120 6.86 -3.55 1.46
C LEU A 120 5.81 -3.97 2.50
N LYS A 121 5.27 -3.03 3.29
CA LYS A 121 4.16 -3.28 4.22
C LYS A 121 2.92 -3.75 3.48
N GLY A 122 2.62 -3.20 2.31
CA GLY A 122 1.52 -3.67 1.45
C GLY A 122 1.71 -5.11 1.00
N ARG A 123 2.93 -5.48 0.59
CA ARG A 123 3.27 -6.87 0.25
C ARG A 123 3.11 -7.79 1.46
N ILE A 124 3.58 -7.39 2.64
CA ILE A 124 3.44 -8.17 3.88
C ILE A 124 1.96 -8.37 4.24
N TRP A 125 1.13 -7.32 4.10
CA TRP A 125 -0.31 -7.41 4.30
C TRP A 125 -0.95 -8.42 3.33
N LEU A 126 -0.50 -8.46 2.07
CA LEU A 126 -0.96 -9.45 1.10
C LEU A 126 -0.56 -10.89 1.45
N GLU A 127 0.61 -11.12 2.05
CA GLU A 127 0.96 -12.45 2.59
C GLU A 127 -0.01 -12.88 3.71
N ALA A 128 -0.37 -11.96 4.60
CA ALA A 128 -1.36 -12.21 5.63
C ALA A 128 -2.77 -12.45 5.04
N LEU A 129 -3.12 -11.75 3.96
CA LEU A 129 -4.36 -12.02 3.22
C LEU A 129 -4.40 -13.45 2.66
N GLU A 130 -3.30 -13.96 2.11
CA GLU A 130 -3.24 -15.36 1.64
C GLU A 130 -3.43 -16.35 2.79
N ALA A 131 -2.84 -16.06 3.96
CA ALA A 131 -3.04 -16.88 5.14
C ALA A 131 -4.50 -16.84 5.63
N HIS A 132 -5.10 -15.64 5.68
CA HIS A 132 -6.52 -15.43 6.01
C HIS A 132 -7.45 -16.20 5.06
N ARG A 133 -7.20 -16.14 3.76
CA ARG A 133 -7.99 -16.91 2.76
C ARG A 133 -7.99 -18.40 3.03
N ARG A 134 -6.89 -18.94 3.54
CA ARG A 134 -6.73 -20.36 3.83
C ARG A 134 -7.33 -20.77 5.17
N THR A 135 -7.18 -19.96 6.21
CA THR A 135 -7.50 -20.36 7.60
C THR A 135 -8.75 -19.70 8.17
N GLY A 136 -9.19 -18.57 7.60
CA GLY A 136 -10.21 -17.71 8.17
C GLY A 136 -9.76 -16.86 9.36
N GLN A 137 -8.51 -16.99 9.82
CA GLN A 137 -7.97 -16.16 10.90
C GLN A 137 -7.83 -14.70 10.44
N PRO A 138 -8.06 -13.71 11.32
CA PRO A 138 -7.89 -12.30 10.98
C PRO A 138 -6.42 -11.96 10.65
N LEU A 139 -6.17 -10.81 10.01
CA LEU A 139 -4.83 -10.47 9.53
C LEU A 139 -3.87 -10.15 10.69
N ASP A 140 -4.35 -9.58 11.79
CA ASP A 140 -3.57 -9.31 13.00
C ASP A 140 -3.05 -10.59 13.70
N HIS A 141 -3.63 -11.76 13.39
CA HIS A 141 -3.07 -13.05 13.81
C HIS A 141 -1.71 -13.34 13.14
N PHE A 142 -1.51 -12.84 11.92
CA PHE A 142 -0.28 -13.04 11.13
C PHE A 142 0.64 -11.82 11.15
N LEU A 143 0.06 -10.66 11.41
CA LEU A 143 0.74 -9.37 11.46
C LEU A 143 0.82 -8.94 12.93
N SER A 144 2.00 -9.06 13.54
CA SER A 144 2.25 -8.34 14.80
C SER A 144 1.97 -6.85 14.54
N HIS A 145 1.23 -6.17 15.43
CA HIS A 145 0.81 -4.77 15.27
C HIS A 145 1.87 -3.94 14.52
N MET A 146 1.50 -3.52 13.31
CA MET A 146 2.39 -2.97 12.28
C MET A 146 2.81 -1.53 12.48
#